data_AF-A0A0L1IT76-F1
#
_entry.id   AF-A0A0L1IT76-F1
#
_cell.length_a   1.000
_cell.length_b   1.000
_cell.length_c   1.000
_cell.angle_alpha   90.00
_cell.angle_beta   90.00
_cell.angle_gamma   90.00
#
_symmetry.space_group_name_H-M   'P 1'
#
loop_
_entity.id
_entity.type
_entity.pdbx_description
1 polymer ?
#
loop_
_entity_poly.entity_id
_entity_poly.type
_entity_poly.pdbx_seq_one_letter_code
_entity_poly.pdbx_strand_id
1 'polypeptide(L)'
;MFVRQLLGLLAVGTGLATAVNLTGYEYVVVGSGAGGGPLAARLALAGHKTLLIEAGDDQGLNLNYSIPAYSAKASEDEEMSWNFFVRHYADEARQARDYKTSYETPSGEIYTGLNPPEGSTMKGTLYPRTGTLGGCTAHNALIAIYPHQSDFEYIATLTGDGSWSPDNMRKYFARLENNNYLLPGMKGHGYDGWLHTETAPLSLVLEDPQLLSLLLGGAFALGNHTNTIFNVGTLLAGDANADQKTRDTKPGYYQIPISTNDAHRNGPREFILAVRDAKNADGSKKYPLDVRTNCFVTKVTFDESENPPRATGVEFLDGQHLYRASPLANDYSKGTPGTAQASREVIVAGGVYNSPQLLKLSGVGPAEELQKFGIKVISDLPGVGTNLQDHYEITVQGHVPKDWAVLDGCTFSENGQADPCIDRWETPTLS
;
A
#
# COMPACT_ATOMS: atom_id res chain seq x y z
N MET A 1 -57.78 -25.59 -34.60
CA MET A 1 -56.64 -24.75 -35.02
C MET A 1 -55.93 -24.34 -33.74
N PHE A 2 -54.70 -24.84 -33.51
CA PHE A 2 -53.59 -24.22 -32.73
C PHE A 2 -53.87 -23.77 -31.26
N VAL A 3 -53.11 -24.06 -30.20
CA VAL A 3 -51.74 -24.57 -29.97
C VAL A 3 -51.65 -25.02 -28.50
N ARG A 4 -50.91 -26.10 -28.26
CA ARG A 4 -50.33 -26.50 -26.97
C ARG A 4 -49.24 -25.50 -26.56
N GLN A 5 -49.27 -24.95 -25.35
CA GLN A 5 -48.08 -24.39 -24.72
C GLN A 5 -47.74 -25.21 -23.47
N LEU A 6 -46.78 -26.14 -23.65
CA LEU A 6 -46.01 -26.68 -22.55
C LEU A 6 -45.10 -25.57 -22.03
N LEU A 7 -45.23 -25.23 -20.75
CA LEU A 7 -44.21 -24.50 -20.01
C LEU A 7 -42.99 -25.41 -19.84
N GLY A 8 -41.91 -25.10 -20.56
CA GLY A 8 -40.60 -25.67 -20.31
C GLY A 8 -40.01 -25.04 -19.05
N LEU A 9 -39.76 -25.84 -18.01
CA LEU A 9 -38.82 -25.48 -16.96
C LEU A 9 -37.43 -25.37 -17.60
N LEU A 10 -36.90 -24.16 -17.71
CA LEU A 10 -35.47 -23.93 -17.89
C LEU A 10 -34.78 -24.33 -16.59
N ALA A 11 -34.21 -25.53 -16.58
CA ALA A 11 -33.20 -25.89 -15.61
C ALA A 11 -32.01 -24.94 -15.81
N VAL A 12 -31.84 -23.99 -14.88
CA VAL A 12 -30.59 -23.24 -14.75
C VAL A 12 -29.54 -24.28 -14.38
N GLY A 13 -28.75 -24.68 -15.38
CA GLY A 13 -27.58 -25.51 -15.15
C GLY A 13 -26.62 -24.71 -14.29
N THR A 14 -26.54 -25.07 -13.01
CA THR A 14 -25.40 -24.70 -12.16
C THR A 14 -24.18 -25.34 -12.79
N GLY A 15 -23.44 -24.57 -13.60
CA GLY A 15 -22.10 -24.97 -13.99
C GLY A 15 -21.32 -25.22 -12.70
N LEU A 16 -20.92 -26.47 -12.46
CA LEU A 16 -19.95 -26.80 -11.42
C LEU A 16 -18.67 -26.07 -11.80
N ALA A 17 -18.45 -24.89 -11.21
CA ALA A 17 -17.17 -24.21 -11.33
C ALA A 17 -16.11 -25.16 -10.76
N THR A 18 -15.28 -25.70 -11.65
CA THR A 18 -14.22 -26.62 -11.26
C THR A 18 -13.19 -25.85 -10.44
N ALA A 19 -12.93 -26.30 -9.22
CA ALA A 19 -11.93 -25.69 -8.37
C ALA A 19 -10.56 -25.69 -9.06
N VAL A 20 -9.90 -24.53 -9.09
CA VAL A 20 -8.58 -24.38 -9.71
C VAL A 20 -7.52 -24.93 -8.75
N ASN A 21 -6.61 -25.78 -9.22
CA ASN A 21 -5.49 -26.28 -8.42
C ASN A 21 -4.16 -25.90 -9.09
N LEU A 22 -3.47 -24.95 -8.50
CA LEU A 22 -2.20 -24.40 -8.97
C LEU A 22 -1.03 -25.15 -8.31
N THR A 23 -0.14 -25.72 -9.11
CA THR A 23 0.99 -26.53 -8.62
C THR A 23 2.29 -26.16 -9.34
N GLY A 24 3.43 -26.64 -8.82
CA GLY A 24 4.73 -26.45 -9.45
C GLY A 24 5.48 -25.16 -9.07
N TYR A 25 4.99 -24.44 -8.05
CA TYR A 25 5.66 -23.27 -7.48
C TYR A 25 6.56 -23.67 -6.31
N GLU A 26 7.72 -23.03 -6.23
CA GLU A 26 8.59 -23.12 -5.05
C GLU A 26 8.07 -22.19 -3.94
N TYR A 27 7.62 -21.00 -4.33
CA TYR A 27 7.17 -19.96 -3.42
C TYR A 27 5.76 -19.49 -3.81
N VAL A 28 4.89 -19.34 -2.81
CA VAL A 28 3.62 -18.64 -2.95
C VAL A 28 3.66 -17.42 -2.04
N VAL A 29 3.54 -16.23 -2.62
CA VAL A 29 3.54 -14.95 -1.91
C VAL A 29 2.12 -14.37 -1.92
N VAL A 30 1.58 -14.06 -0.74
CA VAL A 30 0.20 -13.58 -0.55
C VAL A 30 0.21 -12.09 -0.24
N GLY A 31 -0.26 -11.26 -1.17
CA GLY A 31 -0.28 -9.81 -1.07
C GLY A 31 0.89 -9.18 -1.84
N SER A 32 0.58 -8.25 -2.74
CA SER A 32 1.54 -7.61 -3.65
C SER A 32 2.07 -6.26 -3.19
N GLY A 33 1.78 -5.89 -1.93
CA GLY A 33 2.20 -4.64 -1.31
C GLY A 33 3.72 -4.42 -1.24
N ALA A 34 4.12 -3.34 -0.56
CA ALA A 34 5.52 -2.92 -0.40
C ALA A 34 6.50 -4.02 0.06
N GLY A 35 6.04 -5.02 0.83
CA GLY A 35 6.83 -6.17 1.21
C GLY A 35 6.77 -7.33 0.20
N GLY A 36 5.55 -7.82 -0.09
CA GLY A 36 5.35 -9.04 -0.86
C GLY A 36 5.68 -8.93 -2.35
N GLY A 37 5.33 -7.80 -2.96
CA GLY A 37 5.60 -7.54 -4.38
C GLY A 37 7.09 -7.62 -4.73
N PRO A 38 7.94 -6.78 -4.11
CA PRO A 38 9.38 -6.79 -4.36
C PRO A 38 10.04 -8.11 -3.98
N LEU A 39 9.58 -8.77 -2.92
CA LEU A 39 10.08 -10.08 -2.53
C LEU A 39 9.81 -11.11 -3.63
N ALA A 40 8.57 -11.21 -4.12
CA ALA A 40 8.20 -12.17 -5.17
C ALA A 40 9.01 -11.93 -6.46
N ALA A 41 9.14 -10.66 -6.85
CA ALA A 41 9.96 -10.26 -7.99
C ALA A 41 11.44 -10.64 -7.81
N ARG A 42 12.01 -10.45 -6.61
CA ARG A 42 13.41 -10.82 -6.32
C ARG A 42 13.63 -12.33 -6.30
N LEU A 43 12.68 -13.13 -5.81
CA LEU A 43 12.74 -14.60 -5.89
C LEU A 43 12.76 -15.07 -7.34
N ALA A 44 11.89 -14.52 -8.18
CA ALA A 44 11.86 -14.87 -9.61
C ALA A 44 13.13 -14.41 -10.36
N LEU A 45 13.67 -13.23 -10.04
CA LEU A 45 14.98 -12.79 -10.56
C LEU A 45 16.11 -13.74 -10.16
N ALA A 46 16.01 -14.39 -9.01
CA ALA A 46 16.95 -15.44 -8.57
C ALA A 46 16.66 -16.82 -9.21
N GLY A 47 15.67 -16.92 -10.10
CA GLY A 47 15.35 -18.14 -10.84
C GLY A 47 14.33 -19.05 -10.16
N HIS A 48 13.71 -18.64 -9.06
CA HIS A 48 12.73 -19.45 -8.34
C HIS A 48 11.32 -19.31 -8.89
N LYS A 49 10.62 -20.44 -9.07
CA LYS A 49 9.22 -20.41 -9.52
C LYS A 49 8.32 -19.83 -8.44
N THR A 50 7.78 -18.65 -8.70
CA THR A 50 7.04 -17.87 -7.71
C THR A 50 5.65 -17.51 -8.24
N LEU A 51 4.63 -17.79 -7.42
CA LEU A 51 3.28 -17.28 -7.60
C LEU A 51 3.06 -16.12 -6.63
N LEU A 52 2.76 -14.93 -7.15
CA LEU A 52 2.29 -13.79 -6.39
C LEU A 52 0.77 -13.69 -6.52
N ILE A 53 0.06 -13.72 -5.39
CA ILE A 53 -1.40 -13.62 -5.33
C ILE A 53 -1.80 -12.26 -4.77
N GLU A 54 -2.68 -11.56 -5.47
CA GLU A 54 -3.26 -10.28 -5.07
C GLU A 54 -4.79 -10.37 -5.09
N ALA A 55 -5.42 -9.87 -4.03
CA ALA A 55 -6.86 -9.86 -3.90
C ALA A 55 -7.51 -8.83 -4.82
N GLY A 56 -6.82 -7.72 -5.05
CA GLY A 56 -7.19 -6.65 -5.97
C GLY A 56 -6.87 -6.90 -7.43
N ASP A 57 -7.24 -5.94 -8.27
CA ASP A 57 -6.88 -5.88 -9.68
C ASP A 57 -5.65 -4.98 -9.93
N ASP A 58 -5.37 -4.66 -11.19
CA ASP A 58 -4.28 -3.78 -11.61
C ASP A 58 -4.83 -2.41 -12.04
N GLN A 59 -4.51 -1.37 -11.27
CA GLN A 59 -5.03 -0.01 -11.41
C GLN A 59 -4.10 0.94 -12.18
N GLY A 60 -3.12 0.44 -12.94
CA GLY A 60 -2.17 1.32 -13.64
C GLY A 60 -2.74 2.16 -14.78
N LEU A 61 -3.98 1.91 -15.21
CA LEU A 61 -4.70 2.78 -16.15
C LEU A 61 -5.59 3.81 -15.42
N ASN A 62 -5.71 3.70 -14.09
CA ASN A 62 -6.45 4.66 -13.29
C ASN A 62 -5.59 5.93 -13.11
N LEU A 63 -6.14 7.08 -13.47
CA LEU A 63 -5.45 8.37 -13.33
C LEU A 63 -5.25 8.78 -11.86
N ASN A 64 -6.16 8.38 -10.97
CA ASN A 64 -6.00 8.62 -9.52
C ASN A 64 -4.75 7.90 -8.99
N TYR A 65 -4.47 6.70 -9.50
CA TYR A 65 -3.24 5.98 -9.19
C TYR A 65 -2.01 6.69 -9.81
N SER A 66 -2.08 6.99 -11.12
CA SER A 66 -0.90 7.35 -11.91
C SER A 66 -0.37 8.75 -11.62
N ILE A 67 -1.26 9.73 -11.41
CA ILE A 67 -0.93 11.14 -11.23
C ILE A 67 -0.57 11.39 -9.74
N PRO A 68 0.68 11.78 -9.40
CA PRO A 68 1.10 11.99 -8.01
C PRO A 68 0.24 13.01 -7.25
N ALA A 69 -0.17 14.09 -7.92
CA ALA A 69 -1.01 15.14 -7.34
C ALA A 69 -2.42 14.64 -6.95
N TYR A 70 -2.85 13.47 -7.45
CA TYR A 70 -4.13 12.87 -7.11
C TYR A 70 -4.04 11.91 -5.93
N SER A 71 -2.93 11.87 -5.17
CA SER A 71 -2.77 10.93 -4.05
C SER A 71 -3.90 10.98 -3.02
N ALA A 72 -4.48 12.16 -2.74
CA ALA A 72 -5.65 12.28 -1.88
C ALA A 72 -6.88 11.57 -2.46
N LYS A 73 -7.17 11.78 -3.75
CA LYS A 73 -8.26 11.09 -4.47
C LYS A 73 -8.02 9.58 -4.54
N ALA A 74 -6.78 9.16 -4.80
CA ALA A 74 -6.38 7.76 -4.80
C ALA A 74 -6.72 7.08 -3.47
N SER A 75 -6.59 7.81 -2.35
CA SER A 75 -6.85 7.27 -1.03
C SER A 75 -8.33 7.01 -0.74
N GLU A 76 -9.23 7.64 -1.51
CA GLU A 76 -10.68 7.57 -1.39
C GLU A 76 -11.35 6.87 -2.58
N ASP A 77 -10.57 6.42 -3.57
CA ASP A 77 -11.08 5.75 -4.76
C ASP A 77 -11.71 4.39 -4.40
N GLU A 78 -13.00 4.22 -4.69
CA GLU A 78 -13.75 3.01 -4.36
C GLU A 78 -13.24 1.76 -5.07
N GLU A 79 -12.65 1.90 -6.26
CA GLU A 79 -12.06 0.79 -7.01
C GLU A 79 -10.80 0.24 -6.33
N MET A 80 -10.12 1.07 -5.53
CA MET A 80 -8.86 0.71 -4.90
C MET A 80 -8.99 0.46 -3.40
N SER A 81 -9.89 1.19 -2.73
CA SER A 81 -9.92 1.32 -1.28
C SER A 81 -10.42 0.07 -0.55
N TRP A 82 -9.77 -0.23 0.57
CA TRP A 82 -10.27 -1.11 1.62
C TRP A 82 -10.41 -0.33 2.92
N ASN A 83 -11.63 -0.27 3.45
CA ASN A 83 -11.99 0.53 4.60
C ASN A 83 -11.98 -0.30 5.88
N PHE A 84 -11.01 -0.06 6.74
CA PHE A 84 -10.94 -0.62 8.09
C PHE A 84 -11.36 0.43 9.10
N PHE A 85 -12.18 0.05 10.10
CA PHE A 85 -12.60 0.94 11.17
C PHE A 85 -12.04 0.44 12.50
N VAL A 86 -11.23 1.27 13.15
CA VAL A 86 -10.48 0.91 14.36
C VAL A 86 -11.08 1.58 15.58
N ARG A 87 -11.18 0.82 16.68
CA ARG A 87 -11.48 1.38 18.00
C ARG A 87 -10.18 1.81 18.67
N HIS A 88 -10.01 3.10 18.91
CA HIS A 88 -8.90 3.62 19.71
C HIS A 88 -9.14 3.41 21.21
N TYR A 89 -10.40 3.32 21.61
CA TYR A 89 -10.80 3.14 23.01
C TYR A 89 -11.78 1.97 23.15
N ALA A 90 -11.62 1.21 24.24
CA ALA A 90 -12.54 0.13 24.58
C ALA A 90 -13.92 0.64 25.05
N ASP A 91 -13.98 1.87 25.56
CA ASP A 91 -15.21 2.53 25.99
C ASP A 91 -15.82 3.32 24.83
N GLU A 92 -17.07 3.00 24.46
CA GLU A 92 -17.75 3.64 23.34
C GLU A 92 -18.05 5.12 23.61
N ALA A 93 -18.35 5.50 24.85
CA ALA A 93 -18.58 6.91 25.18
C ALA A 93 -17.31 7.75 25.00
N ARG A 94 -16.15 7.18 25.30
CA ARG A 94 -14.84 7.80 25.00
C ARG A 94 -14.55 7.81 23.50
N GLN A 95 -14.83 6.73 22.77
CA GLN A 95 -14.68 6.70 21.31
C GLN A 95 -15.54 7.76 20.64
N ALA A 96 -16.79 7.95 21.07
CA ALA A 96 -17.70 8.96 20.51
C ALA A 96 -17.21 10.41 20.63
N ARG A 97 -16.22 10.68 21.50
CA ARG A 97 -15.59 12.00 21.65
C ARG A 97 -14.48 12.27 20.63
N ASP A 98 -14.03 11.25 19.90
CA ASP A 98 -13.12 11.43 18.77
C ASP A 98 -13.92 11.87 17.54
N TYR A 99 -13.65 13.09 17.06
CA TYR A 99 -14.32 13.67 15.89
C TYR A 99 -14.03 12.92 14.59
N LYS A 100 -13.02 12.03 14.58
CA LYS A 100 -12.71 11.13 13.46
C LYS A 100 -13.47 9.80 13.54
N THR A 101 -14.34 9.61 14.53
CA THR A 101 -15.17 8.40 14.61
C THR A 101 -16.23 8.39 13.52
N SER A 102 -16.26 7.29 12.77
CA SER A 102 -17.25 7.00 11.74
C SER A 102 -18.37 6.11 12.26
N TYR A 103 -19.55 6.30 11.67
CA TYR A 103 -20.80 5.65 11.98
C TYR A 103 -21.47 5.24 10.67
N GLU A 104 -22.12 4.09 10.65
CA GLU A 104 -23.02 3.67 9.59
C GLU A 104 -24.43 4.16 9.91
N THR A 105 -24.98 5.00 9.04
CA THR A 105 -26.31 5.60 9.22
C THR A 105 -27.43 4.58 8.95
N PRO A 106 -28.69 4.87 9.32
CA PRO A 106 -29.82 4.02 8.93
C PRO A 106 -30.01 3.89 7.41
N SER A 107 -29.48 4.81 6.60
CA SER A 107 -29.46 4.73 5.13
C SER A 107 -28.35 3.82 4.60
N GLY A 108 -27.42 3.37 5.44
CA GLY A 108 -26.23 2.59 5.05
C GLY A 108 -25.04 3.46 4.64
N GLU A 109 -25.13 4.78 4.76
CA GLU A 109 -24.03 5.70 4.45
C GLU A 109 -23.05 5.79 5.62
N ILE A 110 -21.81 6.20 5.33
CA ILE A 110 -20.82 6.46 6.37
C ILE A 110 -20.82 7.95 6.75
N TYR A 111 -21.12 8.23 8.02
CA TYR A 111 -20.99 9.55 8.62
C TYR A 111 -19.78 9.59 9.55
N THR A 112 -18.93 10.62 9.44
CA THR A 112 -17.81 10.84 10.37
C THR A 112 -18.01 12.17 11.11
N GLY A 113 -18.01 12.13 12.44
CA GLY A 113 -18.17 13.33 13.26
C GLY A 113 -18.78 13.09 14.63
N LEU A 114 -18.98 14.18 15.37
CA LEU A 114 -19.45 14.14 16.76
C LEU A 114 -20.97 14.00 16.92
N ASN A 115 -21.74 14.22 15.85
CA ASN A 115 -23.21 14.27 15.91
C ASN A 115 -23.83 13.34 14.85
N PRO A 116 -23.69 12.01 14.99
CA PRO A 116 -24.23 11.07 14.02
C PRO A 116 -25.76 11.14 13.98
N PRO A 117 -26.40 10.89 12.81
CA PRO A 117 -27.84 10.75 12.71
C PRO A 117 -28.39 9.73 13.71
N GLU A 118 -29.61 9.95 14.21
CA GLU A 118 -30.27 9.02 15.13
C GLU A 118 -30.38 7.61 14.51
N GLY A 119 -30.11 6.59 15.31
CA GLY A 119 -30.12 5.19 14.86
C GLY A 119 -28.83 4.74 14.14
N SER A 120 -27.82 5.60 14.02
CA SER A 120 -26.52 5.19 13.43
C SER A 120 -25.75 4.21 14.32
N THR A 121 -25.05 3.26 13.71
CA THR A 121 -24.19 2.28 14.37
C THR A 121 -22.73 2.72 14.30
N MET A 122 -22.07 2.85 15.45
CA MET A 122 -20.66 3.26 15.49
C MET A 122 -19.76 2.21 14.83
N LYS A 123 -18.83 2.63 13.96
CA LYS A 123 -17.84 1.75 13.31
C LYS A 123 -16.45 1.88 13.93
N GLY A 124 -16.02 3.13 14.17
CA GLY A 124 -14.67 3.46 14.67
C GLY A 124 -13.99 4.48 13.78
N THR A 125 -12.70 4.73 14.00
CA THR A 125 -11.92 5.66 13.17
C THR A 125 -11.47 4.95 11.89
N LEU A 126 -11.66 5.58 10.72
CA LEU A 126 -11.26 5.02 9.43
C LEU A 126 -9.73 4.93 9.29
N TYR A 127 -9.25 3.75 8.90
CA TYR A 127 -7.87 3.45 8.55
C TYR A 127 -7.86 2.88 7.12
N PRO A 128 -7.71 3.73 6.09
CA PRO A 128 -7.80 3.28 4.71
C PRO A 128 -6.59 2.42 4.34
N ARG A 129 -6.86 1.35 3.61
CA ARG A 129 -5.86 0.49 2.92
C ARG A 129 -6.32 0.32 1.48
N THR A 130 -5.64 -0.54 0.74
CA THR A 130 -5.88 -0.75 -0.70
C THR A 130 -5.86 -2.23 -1.02
N GLY A 131 -6.76 -2.63 -1.91
CA GLY A 131 -6.80 -3.95 -2.52
C GLY A 131 -6.52 -3.84 -4.01
N THR A 132 -5.27 -3.64 -4.39
CA THR A 132 -4.79 -3.49 -5.77
C THR A 132 -3.37 -4.03 -5.90
N LEU A 133 -2.90 -4.28 -7.12
CA LEU A 133 -1.51 -4.63 -7.40
C LEU A 133 -0.57 -3.51 -6.91
N GLY A 134 0.32 -3.84 -5.97
CA GLY A 134 1.20 -2.90 -5.28
C GLY A 134 0.71 -2.47 -3.88
N GLY A 135 -0.53 -2.79 -3.51
CA GLY A 135 -1.11 -2.48 -2.20
C GLY A 135 -1.05 -0.98 -1.87
N CYS A 136 -0.73 -0.64 -0.61
CA CYS A 136 -0.74 0.76 -0.15
C CYS A 136 0.21 1.73 -0.85
N THR A 137 1.14 1.25 -1.69
CA THR A 137 1.92 2.16 -2.54
C THR A 137 1.10 2.75 -3.68
N ALA A 138 -0.10 2.22 -3.95
CA ALA A 138 -1.02 2.69 -4.99
C ALA A 138 -1.77 3.98 -4.62
N HIS A 139 -1.90 4.26 -3.33
CA HIS A 139 -2.66 5.43 -2.83
C HIS A 139 -1.93 6.26 -1.77
N ASN A 140 -0.71 5.88 -1.37
CA ASN A 140 0.06 6.70 -0.42
C ASN A 140 0.41 8.08 -1.02
N ALA A 141 0.89 8.97 -0.16
CA ALA A 141 1.38 10.31 -0.52
C ALA A 141 2.74 10.32 -1.24
N LEU A 142 3.23 9.16 -1.71
CA LEU A 142 4.50 8.97 -2.42
C LEU A 142 5.78 9.35 -1.64
N ILE A 143 5.67 9.89 -0.43
CA ILE A 143 6.81 10.30 0.39
C ILE A 143 7.81 9.15 0.57
N ALA A 144 9.05 9.38 0.15
CA ALA A 144 10.15 8.42 0.23
C ALA A 144 11.17 8.88 1.28
N ILE A 145 10.92 8.53 2.54
CA ILE A 145 11.78 8.86 3.68
C ILE A 145 12.34 7.60 4.34
N TYR A 146 13.65 7.57 4.55
CA TYR A 146 14.36 6.49 5.23
C TYR A 146 14.18 6.61 6.77
N PRO A 147 13.94 5.50 7.50
CA PRO A 147 13.83 5.54 8.96
C PRO A 147 15.09 6.07 9.66
N HIS A 148 14.97 6.40 10.95
CA HIS A 148 16.14 6.74 11.74
C HIS A 148 16.97 5.48 12.02
N GLN A 149 18.27 5.66 12.23
CA GLN A 149 19.17 4.56 12.60
C GLN A 149 18.72 3.89 13.91
N SER A 150 18.17 4.66 14.85
CA SER A 150 17.64 4.13 16.11
C SER A 150 16.51 3.13 15.93
N ASP A 151 15.72 3.25 14.86
CA ASP A 151 14.58 2.36 14.62
C ASP A 151 15.07 0.96 14.22
N PHE A 152 16.09 0.91 13.38
CA PHE A 152 16.76 -0.33 12.99
C PHE A 152 17.57 -0.95 14.13
N GLU A 153 18.29 -0.13 14.90
CA GLU A 153 19.00 -0.58 16.10
C GLU A 153 18.04 -1.17 17.13
N TYR A 154 16.86 -0.57 17.29
CA TYR A 154 15.81 -1.09 18.16
C TYR A 154 15.35 -2.48 17.71
N ILE A 155 15.08 -2.69 16.41
CA ILE A 155 14.69 -4.01 15.89
C ILE A 155 15.81 -5.04 16.10
N ALA A 156 17.05 -4.69 15.77
CA ALA A 156 18.19 -5.58 15.95
C ALA A 156 18.39 -5.98 17.42
N THR A 157 18.26 -5.02 18.34
CA THR A 157 18.37 -5.26 19.79
C THR A 157 17.21 -6.10 20.31
N LEU A 158 15.98 -5.78 19.90
CA LEU A 158 14.77 -6.47 20.35
C LEU A 158 14.74 -7.94 19.92
N THR A 159 15.20 -8.22 18.70
CA THR A 159 15.16 -9.56 18.11
C THR A 159 16.45 -10.36 18.32
N GLY A 160 17.57 -9.69 18.63
CA GLY A 160 18.89 -10.30 18.62
C GLY A 160 19.44 -10.56 17.20
N ASP A 161 18.77 -10.08 16.16
CA ASP A 161 19.15 -10.29 14.77
C ASP A 161 19.90 -9.08 14.19
N GLY A 162 21.23 -9.20 14.12
CA GLY A 162 22.11 -8.18 13.57
C GLY A 162 21.92 -7.89 12.08
N SER A 163 21.14 -8.69 11.34
CA SER A 163 20.76 -8.40 9.96
C SER A 163 19.97 -7.09 9.84
N TRP A 164 19.26 -6.71 10.91
CA TRP A 164 18.50 -5.45 11.02
C TRP A 164 19.35 -4.23 11.41
N SER A 165 20.66 -4.38 11.62
CA SER A 165 21.51 -3.24 12.00
C SER A 165 21.41 -2.09 10.99
N PRO A 166 21.57 -0.82 11.43
CA PRO A 166 21.42 0.35 10.55
C PRO A 166 22.31 0.29 9.30
N ASP A 167 23.56 -0.18 9.45
CA ASP A 167 24.53 -0.33 8.36
C ASP A 167 24.08 -1.36 7.31
N ASN A 168 23.37 -2.42 7.73
CA ASN A 168 22.83 -3.42 6.80
C ASN A 168 21.58 -2.90 6.10
N MET A 169 20.66 -2.27 6.83
CA MET A 169 19.44 -1.71 6.25
C MET A 169 19.72 -0.57 5.28
N ARG A 170 20.80 0.19 5.49
CA ARG A 170 21.27 1.20 4.54
C ARG A 170 21.67 0.59 3.19
N LYS A 171 22.28 -0.60 3.18
CA LYS A 171 22.63 -1.31 1.93
C LYS A 171 21.38 -1.73 1.16
N TYR A 172 20.33 -2.15 1.88
CA TYR A 172 19.04 -2.47 1.24
C TYR A 172 18.36 -1.24 0.67
N PHE A 173 18.37 -0.11 1.37
CA PHE A 173 17.87 1.17 0.84
C PHE A 173 18.62 1.58 -0.43
N ALA A 174 19.96 1.57 -0.42
CA ALA A 174 20.76 1.88 -1.60
C ALA A 174 20.58 0.88 -2.75
N ARG A 175 20.13 -0.36 -2.49
CA ARG A 175 19.81 -1.34 -3.54
C ARG A 175 18.39 -1.17 -4.10
N LEU A 176 17.49 -0.62 -3.28
CA LEU A 176 16.10 -0.34 -3.62
C LEU A 176 16.01 0.91 -4.52
N GLU A 177 16.74 1.95 -4.15
CA GLU A 177 16.62 3.31 -4.68
C GLU A 177 17.27 3.48 -6.06
N ASN A 178 16.58 4.22 -6.92
CA ASN A 178 17.10 4.89 -8.09
C ASN A 178 16.93 6.41 -7.91
N ASN A 179 17.94 7.02 -7.32
CA ASN A 179 17.94 8.42 -6.92
C ASN A 179 18.13 9.34 -8.14
N ASN A 180 17.13 10.20 -8.36
CA ASN A 180 17.13 11.20 -9.45
C ASN A 180 17.08 12.64 -8.92
N TYR A 181 17.31 12.86 -7.62
CA TYR A 181 17.30 14.19 -7.00
C TYR A 181 18.67 14.65 -6.45
N LEU A 182 19.65 13.75 -6.29
CA LEU A 182 21.04 14.08 -5.92
C LEU A 182 22.02 13.78 -7.05
N LEU A 183 23.21 14.38 -6.98
CA LEU A 183 24.33 14.02 -7.85
C LEU A 183 24.70 12.53 -7.67
N PRO A 184 25.08 11.81 -8.75
CA PRO A 184 25.53 10.42 -8.65
C PRO A 184 26.71 10.21 -7.70
N GLY A 185 26.68 9.11 -6.95
CA GLY A 185 27.76 8.69 -6.06
C GLY A 185 27.69 9.24 -4.64
N MET A 186 26.60 9.94 -4.25
CA MET A 186 26.39 10.33 -2.86
C MET A 186 26.27 9.10 -1.97
N LYS A 187 26.99 9.10 -0.85
CA LYS A 187 27.04 7.95 0.06
C LYS A 187 25.65 7.67 0.64
N GLY A 188 25.26 6.40 0.63
CA GLY A 188 24.02 5.92 1.24
C GLY A 188 22.81 5.90 0.32
N HIS A 189 23.01 6.25 -0.96
CA HIS A 189 22.00 6.24 -2.01
C HIS A 189 22.26 5.19 -3.07
N GLY A 190 21.17 4.79 -3.73
CA GLY A 190 21.17 3.95 -4.92
C GLY A 190 20.90 4.73 -6.19
N TYR A 191 21.45 4.28 -7.32
CA TYR A 191 21.24 4.91 -8.65
C TYR A 191 20.82 3.89 -9.73
N ASP A 192 20.68 2.62 -9.34
CA ASP A 192 20.37 1.50 -10.25
C ASP A 192 19.22 0.62 -9.70
N GLY A 193 18.55 1.10 -8.64
CA GLY A 193 17.42 0.41 -8.03
C GLY A 193 16.17 0.44 -8.92
N TRP A 194 15.09 -0.19 -8.45
CA TRP A 194 13.82 -0.21 -9.17
C TRP A 194 12.86 0.89 -8.71
N LEU A 195 13.07 1.43 -7.51
CA LEU A 195 12.22 2.48 -6.94
C LEU A 195 12.83 3.83 -7.29
N HIS A 196 12.24 4.52 -8.26
CA HIS A 196 12.65 5.86 -8.64
C HIS A 196 12.24 6.84 -7.54
N THR A 197 13.18 7.71 -7.16
CA THR A 197 12.95 8.80 -6.21
C THR A 197 13.36 10.12 -6.83
N GLU A 198 12.44 11.08 -6.83
CA GLU A 198 12.58 12.41 -7.41
C GLU A 198 12.13 13.46 -6.38
N THR A 199 12.44 14.73 -6.62
CA THR A 199 11.82 15.85 -5.90
C THR A 199 10.97 16.66 -6.86
N ALA A 200 9.93 17.32 -6.35
CA ALA A 200 9.15 18.26 -7.16
C ALA A 200 10.08 19.32 -7.78
N PRO A 201 9.88 19.72 -9.05
CA PRO A 201 10.72 20.73 -9.69
C PRO A 201 10.71 22.05 -8.90
N LEU A 202 11.89 22.58 -8.59
CA LEU A 202 12.00 23.86 -7.87
C LEU A 202 11.46 25.03 -8.71
N SER A 203 11.40 24.89 -10.04
CA SER A 203 10.79 25.89 -10.92
C SER A 203 9.36 26.24 -10.49
N LEU A 204 8.57 25.27 -10.06
CA LEU A 204 7.22 25.50 -9.52
C LEU A 204 7.26 26.49 -8.34
N VAL A 205 8.20 26.31 -7.42
CA VAL A 205 8.33 27.22 -6.27
C VAL A 205 8.82 28.62 -6.70
N LEU A 206 9.67 28.71 -7.72
CA LEU A 206 10.22 29.98 -8.20
C LEU A 206 9.22 30.78 -9.04
N GLU A 207 8.26 30.13 -9.68
CA GLU A 207 7.24 30.75 -10.53
C GLU A 207 6.03 31.26 -9.72
N ASP A 208 5.85 30.81 -8.47
CA ASP A 208 4.80 31.28 -7.58
C ASP A 208 5.37 32.07 -6.38
N PRO A 209 5.16 33.41 -6.34
CA PRO A 209 5.66 34.25 -5.25
C PRO A 209 5.15 33.86 -3.86
N GLN A 210 3.94 33.31 -3.76
CA GLN A 210 3.40 32.84 -2.48
C GLN A 210 4.15 31.57 -2.06
N LEU A 211 4.45 30.63 -2.97
CA LEU A 211 5.13 29.38 -2.62
C LEU A 211 6.56 29.68 -2.19
N LEU A 212 7.21 30.58 -2.92
CA LEU A 212 8.53 31.10 -2.54
C LEU A 212 8.49 31.75 -1.15
N SER A 213 7.48 32.56 -0.85
CA SER A 213 7.32 33.18 0.46
C SER A 213 7.11 32.14 1.57
N LEU A 214 6.33 31.09 1.32
CA LEU A 214 6.10 30.01 2.28
C LEU A 214 7.40 29.25 2.57
N LEU A 215 8.14 28.92 1.51
CA LEU A 215 9.42 28.24 1.60
C LEU A 215 10.45 29.06 2.40
N LEU A 216 10.59 30.35 2.07
CA LEU A 216 11.51 31.26 2.76
C LEU A 216 11.08 31.50 4.22
N GLY A 217 9.78 31.58 4.49
CA GLY A 217 9.24 31.71 5.83
C GLY A 217 9.57 30.50 6.72
N GLY A 218 9.45 29.28 6.18
CA GLY A 218 9.84 28.05 6.87
C GLY A 218 11.35 28.01 7.18
N ALA A 219 12.18 28.35 6.19
CA ALA A 219 13.63 28.44 6.37
C ALA A 219 14.01 29.49 7.43
N PHE A 220 13.39 30.67 7.41
CA PHE A 220 13.61 31.71 8.41
C PHE A 220 13.21 31.27 9.82
N ALA A 221 12.03 30.64 9.96
CA ALA A 221 11.56 30.13 11.25
C ALA A 221 12.51 29.09 11.84
N LEU A 222 12.97 28.14 11.03
CA LEU A 222 13.96 27.15 11.47
C LEU A 222 15.31 27.81 11.81
N GLY A 223 15.75 28.76 11.00
CA GLY A 223 16.98 29.49 11.24
C GLY A 223 16.98 30.25 12.56
N ASN A 224 15.87 30.90 12.89
CA ASN A 224 15.68 31.55 14.18
C ASN A 224 15.66 30.56 15.36
N HIS A 225 15.06 29.38 15.18
CA HIS A 225 15.03 28.34 16.21
C HIS A 225 16.42 27.72 16.48
N THR A 226 17.23 27.55 15.44
CA THR A 226 18.52 26.86 15.48
C THR A 226 19.72 27.81 15.54
N ASN A 227 19.51 29.13 15.51
CA ASN A 227 20.54 30.15 15.33
C ASN A 227 21.45 29.87 14.10
N THR A 228 20.85 29.37 13.01
CA THR A 228 21.54 29.01 11.75
C THR A 228 20.93 29.78 10.58
N ILE A 229 21.71 30.09 9.56
CA ILE A 229 21.19 30.73 8.33
C ILE A 229 20.75 29.63 7.36
N PHE A 230 19.43 29.51 7.15
CA PHE A 230 18.86 28.69 6.07
C PHE A 230 18.45 29.60 4.90
N ASN A 231 18.85 29.22 3.69
CA ASN A 231 18.44 29.84 2.43
C ASN A 231 18.03 28.76 1.40
N VAL A 232 17.60 29.17 0.21
CA VAL A 232 17.22 28.25 -0.88
C VAL A 232 18.37 27.29 -1.24
N GLY A 233 19.62 27.76 -1.16
CA GLY A 233 20.80 26.91 -1.39
C GLY A 233 20.97 25.81 -0.34
N THR A 234 20.71 26.08 0.94
CA THR A 234 20.73 25.05 2.00
C THR A 234 19.61 24.03 1.85
N LEU A 235 18.46 24.44 1.33
CA LEU A 235 17.37 23.52 0.99
C LEU A 235 17.77 22.60 -0.17
N LEU A 236 18.37 23.16 -1.23
CA LEU A 236 18.83 22.41 -2.40
C LEU A 236 19.98 21.46 -2.09
N ALA A 237 20.85 21.84 -1.16
CA ALA A 237 21.95 20.99 -0.69
C ALA A 237 21.50 19.98 0.39
N GLY A 238 20.30 20.15 0.93
CA GLY A 238 19.77 19.32 2.00
C GLY A 238 19.24 17.99 1.47
N ASP A 239 19.45 16.93 2.24
CA ASP A 239 19.00 15.58 1.91
C ASP A 239 18.28 14.96 3.10
N ALA A 240 16.97 14.74 2.92
CA ALA A 240 16.10 14.17 3.94
C ALA A 240 16.46 12.69 4.26
N ASN A 241 17.21 12.03 3.38
CA ASN A 241 17.59 10.62 3.47
C ASN A 241 19.09 10.42 3.76
N ALA A 242 19.81 11.49 4.09
CA ALA A 242 21.26 11.48 4.26
C ALA A 242 21.74 10.40 5.22
N ASP A 243 22.81 9.70 4.84
CA ASP A 243 23.47 8.69 5.66
C ASP A 243 24.36 9.33 6.75
N GLN A 244 23.72 10.11 7.62
CA GLN A 244 24.39 10.84 8.69
C GLN A 244 23.56 10.84 9.98
N LYS A 245 24.20 10.56 11.11
CA LYS A 245 23.56 10.59 12.44
C LYS A 245 22.96 11.95 12.80
N THR A 246 23.49 13.03 12.24
CA THR A 246 22.97 14.39 12.42
C THR A 246 21.60 14.59 11.80
N ARG A 247 21.25 13.87 10.73
CA ARG A 247 19.92 13.90 10.11
C ARG A 247 18.85 13.43 11.09
N ASP A 248 19.16 12.41 11.87
CA ASP A 248 18.22 11.77 12.82
C ASP A 248 18.06 12.56 14.15
N THR A 249 18.98 13.49 14.44
CA THR A 249 19.10 14.11 15.77
C THR A 249 19.00 15.63 15.77
N LYS A 250 18.98 16.26 14.61
CA LYS A 250 18.90 17.72 14.47
C LYS A 250 17.68 18.12 13.65
N PRO A 251 17.01 19.23 13.99
CA PRO A 251 16.01 19.83 13.12
C PRO A 251 16.57 20.09 11.73
N GLY A 252 15.77 19.82 10.70
CA GLY A 252 16.15 20.01 9.30
C GLY A 252 15.00 20.52 8.45
N TYR A 253 15.35 21.14 7.33
CA TYR A 253 14.40 21.66 6.34
C TYR A 253 14.86 21.19 4.96
N TYR A 254 14.07 20.29 4.36
CA TYR A 254 14.46 19.55 3.16
C TYR A 254 13.32 19.58 2.14
N GLN A 255 13.67 19.48 0.86
CA GLN A 255 12.72 18.95 -0.10
C GLN A 255 12.52 17.47 0.20
N ILE A 256 11.27 17.02 0.20
CA ILE A 256 10.93 15.64 0.50
C ILE A 256 10.93 14.86 -0.81
N PRO A 257 11.80 13.83 -0.95
CA PRO A 257 11.75 12.97 -2.12
C PRO A 257 10.43 12.21 -2.17
N ILE A 258 9.93 12.02 -3.38
CA ILE A 258 8.73 11.26 -3.69
C ILE A 258 9.06 10.11 -4.64
N SER A 259 8.33 9.00 -4.52
CA SER A 259 8.51 7.81 -5.34
C SER A 259 7.81 7.97 -6.70
N THR A 260 8.45 8.71 -7.59
CA THR A 260 7.98 8.97 -8.95
C THR A 260 9.05 8.66 -9.99
N ASN A 261 8.62 8.38 -11.21
CA ASN A 261 9.48 8.30 -12.39
C ASN A 261 8.83 9.15 -13.49
N ASP A 262 9.49 10.23 -13.88
CA ASP A 262 8.98 11.17 -14.89
C ASP A 262 7.56 11.65 -14.55
N ALA A 263 7.39 12.12 -13.31
CA ALA A 263 6.11 12.60 -12.76
C ALA A 263 4.95 11.58 -12.75
N HIS A 264 5.24 10.27 -12.88
CA HIS A 264 4.27 9.19 -12.66
C HIS A 264 4.57 8.48 -11.34
N ARG A 265 3.55 8.03 -10.62
CA ARG A 265 3.73 7.18 -9.45
C ARG A 265 4.59 5.96 -9.80
N ASN A 266 5.59 5.68 -8.96
CA ASN A 266 6.45 4.52 -9.10
C ASN A 266 6.50 3.72 -7.78
N GLY A 267 6.31 2.41 -7.86
CA GLY A 267 6.33 1.54 -6.70
C GLY A 267 6.45 0.04 -7.03
N PRO A 268 6.16 -0.82 -6.03
CA PRO A 268 6.14 -2.27 -6.18
C PRO A 268 5.42 -2.78 -7.43
N ARG A 269 4.30 -2.15 -7.81
CA ARG A 269 3.54 -2.50 -9.01
C ARG A 269 4.44 -2.51 -10.25
N GLU A 270 5.13 -1.40 -10.53
CA GLU A 270 5.99 -1.25 -11.70
C GLU A 270 7.10 -2.29 -11.70
N PHE A 271 7.70 -2.57 -10.53
CA PHE A 271 8.74 -3.59 -10.41
C PHE A 271 8.22 -5.02 -10.63
N ILE A 272 7.03 -5.35 -10.10
CA ILE A 272 6.38 -6.65 -10.34
C ILE A 272 6.15 -6.83 -11.85
N LEU A 273 5.57 -5.84 -12.52
CA LEU A 273 5.25 -5.89 -13.94
C LEU A 273 6.52 -6.00 -14.79
N ALA A 274 7.55 -5.21 -14.48
CA ALA A 274 8.84 -5.27 -15.17
C ALA A 274 9.47 -6.68 -15.10
N VAL A 275 9.36 -7.38 -13.97
CA VAL A 275 9.88 -8.76 -13.84
C VAL A 275 8.95 -9.79 -14.48
N ARG A 276 7.63 -9.68 -14.28
CA ARG A 276 6.62 -10.60 -14.84
C ARG A 276 6.65 -10.62 -16.36
N ASP A 277 6.75 -9.43 -16.96
CA ASP A 277 6.60 -9.23 -18.40
C ASP A 277 7.93 -9.23 -19.16
N ALA A 278 9.07 -9.32 -18.46
CA ALA A 278 10.37 -9.45 -19.09
C ALA A 278 10.43 -10.70 -19.97
N LYS A 279 10.95 -10.53 -21.19
CA LYS A 279 11.10 -11.59 -22.19
C LYS A 279 12.55 -11.77 -22.61
N ASN A 280 12.91 -13.00 -22.99
CA ASN A 280 14.13 -13.29 -23.73
C ASN A 280 13.97 -12.82 -25.19
N ALA A 281 15.07 -12.84 -25.95
CA ALA A 281 15.05 -12.43 -27.37
C ALA A 281 14.11 -13.27 -28.24
N ASP A 282 13.82 -14.51 -27.84
CA ASP A 282 12.88 -15.43 -28.51
C ASP A 282 11.41 -15.21 -28.12
N GLY A 283 11.11 -14.22 -27.26
CA GLY A 283 9.78 -13.93 -26.76
C GLY A 283 9.32 -14.79 -25.59
N SER A 284 10.10 -15.79 -25.17
CA SER A 284 9.81 -16.58 -23.97
C SER A 284 9.94 -15.74 -22.70
N LYS A 285 9.22 -16.14 -21.65
CA LYS A 285 9.27 -15.47 -20.35
C LYS A 285 10.68 -15.53 -19.77
N LYS A 286 11.24 -14.39 -19.37
CA LYS A 286 12.61 -14.28 -18.85
C LYS A 286 12.73 -14.77 -17.42
N TYR A 287 11.73 -14.48 -16.58
CA TYR A 287 11.73 -14.83 -15.17
C TYR A 287 10.47 -15.62 -14.78
N PRO A 288 10.57 -16.62 -13.90
CA PRO A 288 9.46 -17.49 -13.52
C PRO A 288 8.52 -16.86 -12.45
N LEU A 289 7.99 -15.66 -12.72
CA LEU A 289 7.04 -14.94 -11.86
C LEU A 289 5.61 -14.96 -12.41
N ASP A 290 4.70 -15.75 -11.85
CA ASP A 290 3.28 -15.65 -12.16
C ASP A 290 2.58 -14.72 -11.17
N VAL A 291 1.66 -13.88 -11.66
CA VAL A 291 0.88 -12.94 -10.85
C VAL A 291 -0.59 -13.23 -11.07
N ARG A 292 -1.33 -13.45 -9.98
CA ARG A 292 -2.76 -13.72 -9.98
C ARG A 292 -3.49 -12.63 -9.20
N THR A 293 -4.13 -11.71 -9.92
CA THR A 293 -5.01 -10.67 -9.37
C THR A 293 -6.43 -11.20 -9.20
N ASN A 294 -7.28 -10.44 -8.51
CA ASN A 294 -8.67 -10.81 -8.20
C ASN A 294 -8.76 -12.18 -7.52
N CYS A 295 -7.83 -12.46 -6.60
CA CYS A 295 -7.66 -13.75 -5.96
C CYS A 295 -7.44 -13.55 -4.46
N PHE A 296 -8.48 -13.77 -3.67
CA PHE A 296 -8.48 -13.55 -2.24
C PHE A 296 -8.10 -14.83 -1.49
N VAL A 297 -6.91 -14.85 -0.91
CA VAL A 297 -6.43 -15.97 -0.08
C VAL A 297 -7.19 -16.02 1.23
N THR A 298 -7.78 -17.17 1.53
CA THR A 298 -8.62 -17.37 2.72
C THR A 298 -7.94 -18.19 3.80
N LYS A 299 -6.94 -19.01 3.44
CA LYS A 299 -6.27 -19.92 4.37
C LYS A 299 -4.89 -20.35 3.88
N VAL A 300 -3.95 -20.56 4.81
CA VAL A 300 -2.69 -21.28 4.60
C VAL A 300 -2.91 -22.75 4.95
N THR A 301 -2.44 -23.66 4.09
CA THR A 301 -2.51 -25.11 4.32
C THR A 301 -1.22 -25.63 4.93
N PHE A 302 -1.32 -26.65 5.79
CA PHE A 302 -0.18 -27.21 6.51
C PHE A 302 -0.11 -28.73 6.36
N ASP A 303 1.11 -29.26 6.31
CA ASP A 303 1.44 -30.65 6.60
C ASP A 303 1.70 -30.77 8.10
N GLU A 304 0.75 -31.39 8.80
CA GLU A 304 0.77 -31.57 10.25
C GLU A 304 1.45 -32.89 10.67
N SER A 305 1.94 -33.68 9.71
CA SER A 305 2.76 -34.86 10.04
C SER A 305 4.18 -34.47 10.47
N GLU A 306 4.59 -33.23 10.18
CA GLU A 306 5.86 -32.63 10.57
C GLU A 306 5.71 -31.81 11.86
N ASN A 307 6.81 -31.67 12.63
CA ASN A 307 6.84 -30.84 13.84
C ASN A 307 8.10 -29.94 13.84
N PRO A 308 7.95 -28.60 13.72
CA PRO A 308 6.68 -27.88 13.61
C PRO A 308 5.94 -28.18 12.29
N PRO A 309 4.60 -27.98 12.24
CA PRO A 309 3.83 -28.14 11.00
C PRO A 309 4.40 -27.28 9.87
N ARG A 310 4.49 -27.85 8.66
CA ARG A 310 5.05 -27.15 7.50
C ARG A 310 3.95 -26.56 6.64
N ALA A 311 4.03 -25.27 6.30
CA ALA A 311 3.12 -24.68 5.30
C ALA A 311 3.34 -25.31 3.91
N THR A 312 2.27 -25.72 3.25
CA THR A 312 2.31 -26.42 1.95
C THR A 312 1.66 -25.64 0.80
N GLY A 313 0.95 -24.57 1.12
CA GLY A 313 0.17 -23.83 0.12
C GLY A 313 -0.89 -22.94 0.75
N VAL A 314 -1.85 -22.55 -0.08
CA VAL A 314 -2.98 -21.71 0.30
C VAL A 314 -4.28 -22.17 -0.38
N GLU A 315 -5.39 -21.89 0.28
CA GLU A 315 -6.74 -21.87 -0.29
C GLU A 315 -7.12 -20.42 -0.63
N PHE A 316 -7.83 -20.23 -1.74
CA PHE A 316 -8.26 -18.91 -2.20
C PHE A 316 -9.64 -18.94 -2.86
N LEU A 317 -10.18 -17.75 -3.07
CA LEU A 317 -11.37 -17.49 -3.87
C LEU A 317 -11.01 -16.50 -5.00
N ASP A 318 -11.29 -16.84 -6.25
CA ASP A 318 -11.17 -15.91 -7.38
C ASP A 318 -12.46 -15.11 -7.56
N GLY A 319 -12.31 -13.81 -7.76
CA GLY A 319 -13.39 -12.87 -7.99
C GLY A 319 -13.00 -11.46 -7.60
N GLN A 320 -13.68 -10.49 -8.19
CA GLN A 320 -13.53 -9.07 -7.84
C GLN A 320 -14.27 -8.75 -6.54
N HIS A 321 -13.71 -7.83 -5.75
CA HIS A 321 -14.31 -7.25 -4.54
C HIS A 321 -14.87 -8.28 -3.53
N LEU A 322 -14.24 -9.45 -3.40
CA LEU A 322 -14.71 -10.51 -2.48
C LEU A 322 -14.52 -10.16 -1.00
N TYR A 323 -13.64 -9.21 -0.69
CA TYR A 323 -13.34 -8.83 0.68
C TYR A 323 -14.19 -7.65 1.13
N ARG A 324 -14.96 -7.85 2.21
CA ARG A 324 -15.92 -6.87 2.77
C ARG A 324 -15.36 -5.49 3.13
N ALA A 325 -14.04 -5.32 3.18
CA ALA A 325 -13.45 -4.00 3.39
C ALA A 325 -13.55 -3.12 2.12
N SER A 326 -13.69 -3.74 0.95
CA SER A 326 -13.98 -3.03 -0.30
C SER A 326 -15.37 -2.39 -0.22
N PRO A 327 -15.53 -1.10 -0.53
CA PRO A 327 -16.85 -0.48 -0.62
C PRO A 327 -17.72 -1.11 -1.73
N LEU A 328 -17.07 -1.68 -2.75
CA LEU A 328 -17.71 -2.40 -3.85
C LEU A 328 -18.04 -3.88 -3.56
N ALA A 329 -17.78 -4.36 -2.33
CA ALA A 329 -18.11 -5.73 -1.97
C ALA A 329 -19.63 -5.97 -2.02
N ASN A 330 -20.04 -7.13 -2.55
CA ASN A 330 -21.45 -7.53 -2.57
C ASN A 330 -21.62 -8.95 -2.04
N ASP A 331 -22.75 -9.20 -1.37
CA ASP A 331 -23.06 -10.49 -0.73
C ASP A 331 -23.37 -11.63 -1.73
N TYR A 332 -23.47 -11.32 -3.02
CA TYR A 332 -23.85 -12.27 -4.07
C TYR A 332 -22.64 -12.95 -4.73
N SER A 333 -21.48 -12.29 -4.75
CA SER A 333 -20.24 -12.84 -5.31
C SER A 333 -19.56 -13.76 -4.30
N LYS A 334 -19.79 -15.08 -4.44
CA LYS A 334 -19.16 -16.09 -3.56
C LYS A 334 -17.70 -16.41 -3.93
N GLY A 335 -17.23 -15.92 -5.06
CA GLY A 335 -15.96 -16.28 -5.65
C GLY A 335 -15.89 -17.74 -6.14
N THR A 336 -14.84 -18.06 -6.89
CA THR A 336 -14.55 -19.43 -7.35
C THR A 336 -13.44 -20.02 -6.49
N PRO A 337 -13.66 -21.16 -5.80
CA PRO A 337 -12.64 -21.73 -4.94
C PRO A 337 -11.45 -22.30 -5.72
N GLY A 338 -10.27 -22.20 -5.13
CA GLY A 338 -9.05 -22.83 -5.64
C GLY A 338 -7.97 -23.00 -4.59
N THR A 339 -6.88 -23.65 -4.98
CA THR A 339 -5.70 -23.88 -4.14
C THR A 339 -4.42 -23.61 -4.91
N ALA A 340 -3.36 -23.23 -4.19
CA ALA A 340 -2.01 -23.14 -4.73
C ALA A 340 -1.01 -23.83 -3.81
N GLN A 341 -0.16 -24.69 -4.36
CA GLN A 341 0.86 -25.43 -3.61
C GLN A 341 2.23 -24.76 -3.73
N ALA A 342 2.97 -24.73 -2.61
CA ALA A 342 4.35 -24.26 -2.54
C ALA A 342 5.25 -25.41 -2.06
N SER A 343 6.33 -25.69 -2.79
CA SER A 343 7.29 -26.73 -2.39
C SER A 343 8.35 -26.27 -1.39
N ARG A 344 8.48 -24.95 -1.15
CA ARG A 344 9.41 -24.38 -0.17
C ARG A 344 8.70 -23.55 0.88
N GLU A 345 8.16 -22.39 0.49
CA GLU A 345 7.62 -21.42 1.45
C GLU A 345 6.31 -20.80 0.97
N VAL A 346 5.43 -20.56 1.94
CA VAL A 346 4.28 -19.66 1.80
C VAL A 346 4.62 -18.38 2.56
N ILE A 347 4.61 -17.25 1.86
CA ILE A 347 5.01 -15.96 2.41
C ILE A 347 3.77 -15.09 2.53
N VAL A 348 3.39 -14.75 3.76
CA VAL A 348 2.22 -13.91 4.04
C VAL A 348 2.65 -12.44 4.10
N ALA A 349 2.15 -11.64 3.16
CA ALA A 349 2.45 -10.22 3.01
C ALA A 349 1.16 -9.39 2.77
N GLY A 350 0.04 -9.78 3.38
CA GLY A 350 -1.27 -9.11 3.28
C GLY A 350 -1.36 -7.77 4.04
N GLY A 351 -0.26 -7.19 4.48
CA GLY A 351 -0.24 -5.97 5.28
C GLY A 351 -0.67 -6.18 6.74
N VAL A 352 -0.66 -5.10 7.52
CA VAL A 352 -0.78 -5.14 9.00
C VAL A 352 -2.14 -5.65 9.50
N TYR A 353 -3.21 -5.50 8.72
CA TYR A 353 -4.55 -5.97 9.08
C TYR A 353 -4.81 -7.40 8.58
N ASN A 354 -4.55 -7.69 7.31
CA ASN A 354 -4.92 -8.99 6.73
C ASN A 354 -3.90 -10.10 7.02
N SER A 355 -2.62 -9.79 7.23
CA SER A 355 -1.63 -10.83 7.59
C SER A 355 -1.99 -11.56 8.90
N PRO A 356 -2.23 -10.86 10.03
CA PRO A 356 -2.67 -11.54 11.25
C PRO A 356 -4.05 -12.17 11.11
N GLN A 357 -4.96 -11.58 10.32
CA GLN A 357 -6.26 -12.20 10.04
C GLN A 357 -6.09 -13.55 9.34
N LEU A 358 -5.29 -13.61 8.28
CA LEU A 358 -5.02 -14.83 7.53
C LEU A 358 -4.34 -15.89 8.40
N LEU A 359 -3.34 -15.49 9.20
CA LEU A 359 -2.69 -16.41 10.15
C LEU A 359 -3.72 -17.01 11.13
N LYS A 360 -4.58 -16.17 11.74
CA LYS A 360 -5.63 -16.64 12.65
C LYS A 360 -6.61 -17.58 11.94
N LEU A 361 -7.12 -17.23 10.76
CA LEU A 361 -8.01 -18.08 9.96
C LEU A 361 -7.35 -19.41 9.56
N SER A 362 -6.02 -19.45 9.53
CA SER A 362 -5.23 -20.64 9.23
C SER A 362 -4.83 -21.45 10.47
N GLY A 363 -5.27 -21.04 11.67
CA GLY A 363 -4.99 -21.73 12.93
C GLY A 363 -3.70 -21.29 13.63
N VAL A 364 -3.08 -20.19 13.21
CA VAL A 364 -1.87 -19.63 13.82
C VAL A 364 -2.23 -18.32 14.54
N GLY A 365 -2.29 -18.36 15.87
CA GLY A 365 -2.73 -17.21 16.68
C GLY A 365 -3.12 -17.60 18.11
N PRO A 366 -3.79 -16.71 18.87
CA PRO A 366 -4.15 -16.97 20.27
C PRO A 366 -5.14 -18.13 20.37
N ALA A 367 -4.75 -19.25 21.00
CA ALA A 367 -5.56 -20.48 21.02
C ALA A 367 -7.00 -20.28 21.51
N GLU A 368 -7.21 -19.51 22.58
CA GLU A 368 -8.55 -19.24 23.12
C GLU A 368 -9.45 -18.47 22.12
N GLU A 369 -8.89 -17.52 21.37
CA GLU A 369 -9.63 -16.78 20.35
C GLU A 369 -9.99 -17.71 19.19
N LEU A 370 -9.03 -18.50 18.72
CA LEU A 370 -9.24 -19.45 17.62
C LEU A 370 -10.34 -20.47 17.94
N GLN A 371 -10.31 -21.04 19.16
CA GLN A 371 -11.30 -22.01 19.62
C GLN A 371 -12.71 -21.42 19.70
N LYS A 372 -12.87 -20.13 20.08
CA LYS A 372 -14.19 -19.45 20.08
C LYS A 372 -14.83 -19.39 18.69
N PHE A 373 -14.02 -19.37 17.64
CA PHE A 373 -14.47 -19.39 16.24
C PHE A 373 -14.49 -20.80 15.61
N GLY A 374 -14.23 -21.86 16.39
CA GLY A 374 -14.16 -23.22 15.86
C GLY A 374 -12.98 -23.47 14.93
N ILE A 375 -11.94 -22.63 14.99
CA ILE A 375 -10.72 -22.77 14.18
C ILE A 375 -9.77 -23.71 14.92
N LYS A 376 -9.31 -24.76 14.22
CA LYS A 376 -8.29 -25.67 14.73
C LYS A 376 -6.99 -24.91 14.99
N VAL A 377 -6.41 -25.07 16.18
CA VAL A 377 -5.11 -24.48 16.53
C VAL A 377 -3.99 -25.31 15.91
N ILE A 378 -3.23 -24.70 14.99
CA ILE A 378 -1.99 -25.22 14.42
C ILE A 378 -0.80 -24.76 15.26
N SER A 379 -0.79 -23.50 15.71
CA SER A 379 0.22 -22.95 16.59
C SER A 379 -0.37 -21.86 17.48
N ASP A 380 -0.19 -21.99 18.79
CA ASP A 380 -0.62 -20.99 19.76
C ASP A 380 0.41 -19.86 19.84
N LEU A 381 0.09 -18.75 19.18
CA LEU A 381 0.92 -17.55 19.13
C LEU A 381 0.09 -16.34 19.59
N PRO A 382 0.04 -16.05 20.90
CA PRO A 382 -0.84 -15.02 21.46
C PRO A 382 -0.52 -13.60 20.97
N GLY A 383 0.68 -13.37 20.40
CA GLY A 383 1.06 -12.07 19.84
C GLY A 383 0.41 -11.76 18.49
N VAL A 384 -0.14 -12.74 17.76
CA VAL A 384 -0.71 -12.53 16.41
C VAL A 384 -1.93 -11.61 16.48
N GLY A 385 -1.86 -10.49 15.78
CA GLY A 385 -2.92 -9.47 15.79
C GLY A 385 -2.89 -8.53 17.00
N THR A 386 -1.78 -8.53 17.76
CA THR A 386 -1.56 -7.59 18.88
C THR A 386 -0.51 -6.54 18.52
N ASN A 387 -0.27 -5.58 19.43
CA ASN A 387 0.77 -4.55 19.29
C ASN A 387 0.67 -3.73 17.99
N LEU A 388 -0.56 -3.43 17.55
CA LEU A 388 -0.80 -2.52 16.43
C LEU A 388 -0.29 -1.13 16.80
N GLN A 389 0.56 -0.59 15.95
CA GLN A 389 1.14 0.75 16.06
C GLN A 389 0.87 1.50 14.78
N ASP A 390 0.70 2.82 14.89
CA ASP A 390 0.58 3.73 13.76
C ASP A 390 1.12 5.11 14.16
N HIS A 391 1.31 5.99 13.19
CA HIS A 391 1.67 7.38 13.43
C HIS A 391 0.42 8.26 13.53
N TYR A 392 0.25 8.95 14.65
CA TYR A 392 -0.84 9.91 14.78
C TYR A 392 -0.49 11.21 14.05
N GLU A 393 -1.31 11.54 13.07
CA GLU A 393 -1.20 12.77 12.30
C GLU A 393 -2.20 13.83 12.78
N ILE A 394 -1.70 15.06 12.91
CA ILE A 394 -2.49 16.26 13.19
C ILE A 394 -2.19 17.28 12.10
N THR A 395 -3.22 17.71 11.40
CA THR A 395 -3.12 18.71 10.35
C THR A 395 -3.16 20.12 10.94
N VAL A 396 -2.23 20.98 10.52
CA VAL A 396 -2.30 22.43 10.74
C VAL A 396 -2.66 23.06 9.41
N GLN A 397 -3.83 23.71 9.34
CA GLN A 397 -4.32 24.34 8.12
C GLN A 397 -4.09 25.85 8.17
N GLY A 398 -3.64 26.42 7.06
CA GLY A 398 -3.47 27.86 6.87
C GLY A 398 -4.21 28.33 5.63
N HIS A 399 -4.71 29.57 5.67
CA HIS A 399 -5.33 30.21 4.52
C HIS A 399 -4.34 31.18 3.88
N VAL A 400 -4.11 31.06 2.58
CA VAL A 400 -3.27 31.98 1.81
C VAL A 400 -4.10 33.11 1.20
N PRO A 401 -3.53 34.31 0.99
CA PRO A 401 -4.32 35.46 0.51
C PRO A 401 -4.87 35.35 -0.92
N LYS A 402 -4.29 34.49 -1.76
CA LYS A 402 -4.67 34.28 -3.17
C LYS A 402 -4.42 32.84 -3.58
N ASP A 403 -5.07 32.40 -4.66
CA ASP A 403 -4.83 31.10 -5.29
C ASP A 403 -3.37 31.00 -5.81
N TRP A 404 -2.85 29.77 -5.87
CA TRP A 404 -1.50 29.48 -6.34
C TRP A 404 -1.44 29.54 -7.88
N ALA A 405 -0.58 30.38 -8.42
CA ALA A 405 -0.42 30.57 -9.86
C ALA A 405 0.03 29.28 -10.57
N VAL A 406 0.83 28.44 -9.89
CA VAL A 406 1.24 27.13 -10.44
C VAL A 406 0.09 26.15 -10.62
N LEU A 407 -1.04 26.37 -9.92
CA LEU A 407 -2.25 25.58 -10.05
C LEU A 407 -3.29 26.24 -10.97
N ASP A 408 -2.95 27.36 -11.62
CA ASP A 408 -3.88 28.06 -12.52
C ASP A 408 -4.40 27.10 -13.60
N GLY A 409 -5.72 26.96 -13.66
CA GLY A 409 -6.41 26.08 -14.59
C GLY A 409 -6.49 24.60 -14.20
N CYS A 410 -5.89 24.18 -13.08
CA CYS A 410 -6.08 22.83 -12.55
C CYS A 410 -7.41 22.69 -11.84
N THR A 411 -8.21 21.73 -12.28
CA THR A 411 -9.51 21.42 -11.65
C THR A 411 -9.45 20.18 -10.77
N PHE A 412 -8.35 19.43 -10.81
CA PHE A 412 -8.16 18.13 -10.13
C PHE A 412 -9.26 17.12 -10.44
N SER A 413 -9.93 17.31 -11.59
CA SER A 413 -11.15 16.61 -11.98
C SER A 413 -12.21 16.58 -10.89
N GLU A 414 -12.30 17.63 -10.08
CA GLU A 414 -13.33 17.77 -9.05
C GLU A 414 -14.72 17.72 -9.69
N ASN A 415 -15.64 16.98 -9.07
CA ASN A 415 -17.02 16.82 -9.55
C ASN A 415 -17.13 16.36 -11.02
N GLY A 416 -16.14 15.61 -11.51
CA GLY A 416 -16.11 15.09 -12.89
C GLY A 416 -15.80 16.16 -13.95
N GLN A 417 -15.27 17.32 -13.55
CA GLN A 417 -14.82 18.34 -14.51
C GLN A 417 -13.60 17.86 -15.30
N ALA A 418 -13.47 18.31 -16.55
CA ALA A 418 -12.23 18.15 -17.29
C ALA A 418 -11.11 18.92 -16.59
N ASP A 419 -9.91 18.36 -16.57
CA ASP A 419 -8.74 19.00 -15.97
C ASP A 419 -7.68 19.29 -17.05
N PRO A 420 -7.54 20.55 -17.50
CA PRO A 420 -6.48 20.96 -18.42
C PRO A 420 -5.06 20.63 -17.92
N CYS A 421 -4.87 20.38 -16.62
CA CYS A 421 -3.59 19.94 -16.08
C CYS A 421 -3.24 18.50 -16.41
N ILE A 422 -4.23 17.65 -16.70
CA ILE A 422 -3.97 16.31 -17.21
C ILE A 422 -3.31 16.40 -18.58
N ASP A 423 -3.82 17.25 -19.49
CA ASP A 423 -3.21 17.44 -20.81
C ASP A 423 -1.75 17.94 -20.70
N ARG A 424 -1.47 18.86 -19.76
CA ARG A 424 -0.11 19.34 -19.47
C ARG A 424 0.81 18.24 -18.94
N TRP A 425 0.27 17.34 -18.13
CA TRP A 425 1.02 16.21 -17.57
C TRP A 425 1.28 15.13 -18.62
N GLU A 426 0.30 14.83 -19.50
CA GLU A 426 0.46 13.87 -20.59
C GLU A 426 1.38 14.39 -21.70
N THR A 427 1.38 15.70 -21.93
CA THR A 427 2.20 16.37 -22.95
C THR A 427 3.07 17.47 -22.33
N PRO A 428 4.07 17.11 -21.51
CA PRO A 428 4.92 18.09 -20.88
C PRO A 428 5.62 18.93 -21.95
N THR A 429 5.33 20.22 -21.98
CA THR A 429 6.12 21.16 -22.76
C THR A 429 7.49 21.22 -22.13
N LEU A 430 8.54 20.83 -22.87
CA LEU A 430 9.93 21.07 -22.48
C LEU A 430 10.09 22.59 -22.25
N SER A 431 10.07 23.03 -21.00
CA SER A 431 10.41 24.40 -20.61
C SER A 431 11.78 24.46 -19.97
#